data_AF-A0A1E7J8N5-F1
#
_entry.id   AF-A0A1E7J8N5-F1
#
_cell.length_a   1.000
_cell.length_b   1.000
_cell.length_c   1.000
_cell.angle_alpha   90.00
_cell.angle_beta   90.00
_cell.angle_gamma   90.00
#
_symmetry.space_group_name_H-M   'P 1'
#
loop_
_entity.id
_entity.type
_entity.pdbx_description
1 polymer ?
#
loop_
_entity_poly.entity_id
_entity_poly.type
_entity_poly.pdbx_seq_one_letter_code
_entity_poly.pdbx_strand_id
1 'polypeptide(L)' 'LNTLRKLANMTWQQVYADYGLKWELILSQKGPSGNKLYSFRISKGFRGVAYRDGSWLRLLSLHPDHDSAYQ' A
#
# COMPACT_ATOMS: atom_id res chain seq x y z
N LEU A 1 -8.09 4.24 -10.07
CA LEU A 1 -6.93 5.00 -10.58
C LEU A 1 -6.60 6.27 -9.78
N ASN A 2 -7.58 7.01 -9.25
CA ASN A 2 -7.34 8.26 -8.52
C ASN A 2 -6.37 8.14 -7.32
N THR A 3 -6.40 7.03 -6.59
CA THR A 3 -5.48 6.81 -5.45
C THR A 3 -4.02 6.69 -5.88
N LEU A 4 -3.73 6.05 -7.02
CA LEU A 4 -2.36 5.98 -7.55
C LEU A 4 -1.88 7.37 -8.01
N ARG A 5 -2.77 8.16 -8.62
CA ARG A 5 -2.47 9.56 -8.97
C ARG A 5 -2.22 10.41 -7.74
N LYS A 6 -3.00 10.22 -6.67
CA LYS A 6 -2.79 10.87 -5.37
C LYS A 6 -1.42 10.52 -4.79
N LEU A 7 -1.09 9.23 -4.72
CA LEU A 7 0.19 8.73 -4.22
C LEU A 7 1.39 9.31 -4.99
N ALA A 8 1.29 9.41 -6.32
CA ALA A 8 2.35 9.99 -7.14
C ALA A 8 2.64 11.47 -6.84
N ASN A 9 1.71 12.18 -6.21
CA ASN A 9 1.86 13.60 -5.82
C ASN A 9 2.12 13.79 -4.32
N MET A 10 2.32 12.72 -3.55
CA MET A 10 2.52 12.78 -2.10
C MET A 10 3.99 12.64 -1.72
N THR A 11 4.38 13.33 -0.64
CA THR A 11 5.60 13.02 0.09
C THR A 11 5.42 11.75 0.91
N TRP A 12 6.52 11.07 1.26
CA TRP A 12 6.44 9.89 2.13
C TRP A 12 5.81 10.16 3.49
N GLN A 13 6.05 11.34 4.06
CA GLN A 13 5.40 11.74 5.30
C GLN A 13 3.88 11.81 5.14
N GLN A 14 3.40 12.34 4.01
CA GLN A 14 1.97 12.36 3.69
C GLN A 14 1.41 10.96 3.46
N VAL A 15 2.16 10.07 2.79
CA VAL A 15 1.75 8.67 2.61
C VAL A 15 1.54 7.98 3.97
N TYR A 16 2.49 8.14 4.90
CA TYR A 16 2.40 7.50 6.22
C TYR A 16 1.32 8.12 7.13
N ALA A 17 1.00 9.40 6.93
CA ALA A 17 -0.02 10.09 7.71
C ALA A 17 -1.45 9.95 7.14
N ASP A 18 -1.61 9.44 5.91
CA ASP A 18 -2.92 9.37 5.27
C ASP A 18 -3.77 8.21 5.83
N TYR A 19 -4.76 8.57 6.64
CA TYR A 19 -5.71 7.61 7.23
C TYR A 19 -6.55 6.84 6.20
N GLY A 20 -6.78 7.41 5.02
CA GLY A 20 -7.58 6.80 3.96
C GLY A 20 -6.84 5.66 3.25
N LEU A 21 -5.52 5.74 3.18
CA LEU A 21 -4.68 4.68 2.63
C LEU A 21 -4.64 3.43 3.49
N LYS A 22 -5.00 3.48 4.79
CA LYS A 22 -4.91 2.32 5.70
C LYS A 22 -3.53 1.65 5.58
N TRP A 23 -2.49 2.47 5.70
CA TRP A 23 -1.11 2.08 5.47
C TRP A 23 -0.60 1.17 6.59
N GLU A 24 -0.28 -0.08 6.27
CA GLU A 24 0.01 -1.13 7.26
C GLU A 24 1.30 -1.87 6.90
N LEU A 25 2.17 -2.08 7.90
CA LEU A 25 3.38 -2.89 7.75
C LEU A 25 3.01 -4.38 7.77
N ILE A 26 3.48 -5.14 6.77
CA ILE A 26 3.37 -6.59 6.72
C ILE A 26 4.59 -7.19 7.42
N LEU A 27 4.39 -7.79 8.59
CA LEU A 27 5.48 -8.38 9.40
C LEU A 27 5.81 -9.82 9.01
N SER A 28 4.84 -10.55 8.45
CA SER A 28 4.97 -11.98 8.12
C SER A 28 5.78 -12.25 6.85
N GLN A 29 6.06 -11.22 6.05
CA GLN A 29 6.72 -11.35 4.75
C GLN A 29 7.80 -10.28 4.59
N LYS A 30 8.84 -10.62 3.85
CA LYS A 30 9.91 -9.70 3.46
C LYS A 30 9.87 -9.51 1.94
N GLY A 31 10.08 -8.27 1.52
CA GLY A 31 10.18 -7.91 0.12
C GLY A 31 11.54 -8.27 -0.46
N PRO A 32 11.73 -7.96 -1.76
CA PRO A 32 13.03 -8.11 -2.42
C PRO A 32 14.13 -7.44 -1.59
N SER A 33 15.27 -8.13 -1.44
CA SER A 33 16.43 -7.66 -0.66
C SER A 33 16.12 -7.38 0.83
N GLY A 34 15.10 -8.01 1.41
CA GLY A 34 14.76 -7.86 2.82
C GLY A 34 13.96 -6.59 3.14
N ASN A 35 13.45 -5.90 2.11
CA ASN A 35 12.67 -4.68 2.28
C ASN A 35 11.38 -4.93 3.08
N LYS A 36 10.97 -3.93 3.85
CA LYS A 36 9.66 -3.95 4.53
C LYS A 36 8.55 -3.87 3.47
N LEU A 37 7.59 -4.77 3.57
CA LEU A 37 6.39 -4.75 2.74
C LEU A 37 5.27 -4.01 3.46
N TYR A 38 4.46 -3.30 2.69
CA TYR A 38 3.33 -2.55 3.19
C TYR A 38 2.09 -2.89 2.39
N SER A 39 0.96 -2.99 3.09
CA SER A 39 -0.36 -3.04 2.44
C SER A 39 -1.04 -1.67 2.56
N PHE A 40 -1.78 -1.30 1.53
CA PHE A 40 -2.57 -0.06 1.53
C PHE A 40 -3.82 -0.19 0.67
N ARG A 41 -4.87 0.52 1.06
CA ARG A 41 -6.15 0.59 0.36
C ARG A 41 -6.04 1.47 -0.87
N ILE A 42 -6.35 0.90 -2.03
CA ILE A 42 -6.44 1.62 -3.31
C ILE A 42 -7.88 2.04 -3.58
N SER A 43 -8.82 1.18 -3.22
CA SER A 43 -10.27 1.43 -3.28
C SER A 43 -10.97 0.59 -2.23
N LYS A 44 -12.28 0.77 -2.03
CA LYS A 44 -13.04 -0.02 -1.05
C LYS A 44 -12.98 -1.54 -1.26
N GLY A 45 -12.71 -2.00 -2.49
CA GLY A 45 -12.64 -3.41 -2.83
C GLY A 45 -11.25 -3.90 -3.21
N PHE A 46 -10.19 -3.09 -3.07
CA PHE A 46 -8.83 -3.51 -3.45
C PHE A 46 -7.76 -2.93 -2.53
N ARG A 47 -6.81 -3.80 -2.16
CA ARG A 47 -5.55 -3.45 -1.51
C ARG A 47 -4.38 -3.71 -2.44
N GLY A 48 -3.34 -2.88 -2.31
CA GLY A 48 -2.04 -3.09 -2.94
C GLY A 48 -1.01 -3.52 -1.92
N VAL A 49 -0.03 -4.32 -2.35
CA VAL A 49 1.20 -4.60 -1.60
C VAL A 49 2.36 -3.89 -2.29
N ALA A 50 3.15 -3.14 -1.54
CA ALA A 50 4.27 -2.38 -2.07
C ALA A 50 5.42 -2.27 -1.08
N TYR A 51 6.56 -1.81 -1.57
CA TYR A 51 7.68 -1.40 -0.73
C TYR A 51 8.25 -0.06 -1.20
N ARG A 52 8.93 0.63 -0.28
CA ARG A 52 9.67 1.84 -0.58
C ARG A 52 11.08 1.48 -1.04
N ASP A 53 11.47 2.01 -2.19
CA ASP A 53 12.82 1.95 -2.73
C ASP A 53 13.32 3.38 -2.99
N GLY A 54 13.98 3.96 -1.99
CA GLY A 54 14.39 5.37 -2.03
C GLY A 54 13.19 6.32 -2.14
N SER A 55 13.07 7.00 -3.28
CA SER A 55 11.94 7.88 -3.62
C SER A 55 10.76 7.16 -4.28
N TRP A 56 10.94 5.90 -4.68
CA TRP A 56 9.94 5.14 -5.43
C TRP A 56 9.07 4.29 -4.53
N LEU A 57 7.76 4.27 -4.84
CA LEU A 57 6.83 3.27 -4.34
C LEU A 57 6.74 2.16 -5.38
N ARG A 58 7.28 0.97 -5.07
CA ARG A 58 7.22 -0.18 -5.96
C ARG A 58 6.05 -1.08 -5.58
N LEU A 59 5.03 -1.08 -6.44
CA LEU A 59 3.86 -1.93 -6.31
C LEU A 59 4.21 -3.35 -6.76
N LEU A 60 3.94 -4.34 -5.91
CA LEU A 60 4.20 -5.75 -6.18
C LEU A 60 2.95 -6.46 -6.71
N SER A 61 1.81 -6.23 -6.06
CA SER A 61 0.58 -6.92 -6.38
C SER A 61 -0.66 -6.12 -5.95
N LEU A 62 -1.79 -6.46 -6.57
CA LEU A 62 -3.12 -5.98 -6.21
C LEU A 62 -3.98 -7.18 -5.82
N HIS A 63 -4.71 -7.04 -4.72
CA HIS A 63 -5.60 -8.06 -4.20
C HIS A 63 -6.98 -7.45 -3.96
N PRO A 64 -8.07 -8.17 -4.23
CA PRO A 64 -9.37 -7.81 -3.71
C PRO A 64 -9.29 -7.62 -2.19
N ASP A 65 -9.91 -6.56 -1.68
CA ASP A 65 -10.02 -6.32 -0.25
C ASP A 65 -11.09 -7.28 0.30
N HIS A 66 -10.66 -8.36 0.96
CA HIS A 66 -11.55 -9.43 1.44
C HIS A 66 -12.32 -9.05 2.73
N ASP A 67 -12.40 -7.76 3.10
CA ASP A 67 -13.30 -7.29 4.16
C ASP A 67 -14.79 -7.69 3.92
N SER A 68 -15.15 -8.07 2.68
CA SER A 68 -16.47 -8.63 2.34
C SER A 68 -16.67 -10.11 2.69
N ALA A 69 -15.63 -10.84 3.12
CA ALA A 69 -15.73 -12.26 3.48
C ALA A 69 -16.32 -12.50 4.89
N TYR A 70 -16.63 -11.42 5.62
CA TYR A 70 -17.28 -11.45 6.93
C TYR A 70 -18.71 -10.84 6.93
N GLN A 71 -19.32 -10.66 5.75
CA GLN A 71 -20.76 -10.38 5.66
C GLN A 71 -21.59 -11.65 5.56
#